data_AF-A0A6N6KX56-F1
#
_entry.id   AF-A0A6N6KX56-F1
#
_cell.length_a   1.000
_cell.length_b   1.000
_cell.length_c   1.000
_cell.angle_alpha   90.00
_cell.angle_beta   90.00
_cell.angle_gamma   90.00
#
_symmetry.space_group_name_H-M   'P 1'
#
loop_
_entity.id
_entity.type
_entity.pdbx_description
1 polymer ?
#
loop_
_entity_poly.entity_id
_entity_poly.type
_entity_poly.pdbx_seq_one_letter_code
_entity_poly.pdbx_strand_id
1 'polypeptide(L)'
;MEGNLQDMAVADLVQHVCQDNKTAKLIIERNGNHASVYFASGKVVHASFADEQGEEAFFQMLAWEDGKFTLENDVQSPEETIQRSWSGLLLEGARRFDESQQSAIAIDTKETPMATKKKSELLSEALKGLLETSADITGAAVVGVDGLVYSTNIPQKTLDENMVGASSAAILGLSVRSTGQLDRGEFRQTLIQGEDGNIIVTALDTNTLFVGITPKEINLGMAFAEVRGMVDQLLTIL
;
A
#
# COMPACT_ATOMS: atom_id res chain seq x y z
N MET A 1 -22.92 -17.25 -1.89
CA MET A 1 -23.16 -15.82 -2.26
C MET A 1 -22.91 -15.69 -3.76
N GLU A 2 -23.66 -14.87 -4.48
CA GLU A 2 -23.42 -14.62 -5.91
C GLU A 2 -23.52 -13.13 -6.21
N GLY A 3 -22.80 -12.65 -7.23
CA GLY A 3 -22.77 -11.23 -7.59
C GLY A 3 -21.94 -10.96 -8.86
N ASN A 4 -21.63 -9.69 -9.11
CA ASN A 4 -20.83 -9.25 -10.26
C ASN A 4 -19.54 -8.54 -9.80
N LEU A 5 -18.44 -8.75 -10.53
CA LEU A 5 -17.16 -8.11 -10.25
C LEU A 5 -17.17 -6.58 -10.42
N GLN A 6 -18.13 -6.04 -11.18
CA GLN A 6 -18.33 -4.60 -11.29
C GLN A 6 -18.81 -3.96 -9.99
N ASP A 7 -19.50 -4.73 -9.14
CA ASP A 7 -20.01 -4.28 -7.85
C ASP A 7 -18.98 -4.50 -6.73
N MET A 8 -18.13 -5.53 -6.87
CA MET A 8 -17.14 -5.91 -5.88
C MET A 8 -15.96 -6.61 -6.54
N ALA A 9 -14.77 -5.99 -6.47
CA ALA A 9 -13.58 -6.51 -7.16
C ALA A 9 -13.10 -7.84 -6.53
N VAL A 10 -12.32 -8.61 -7.29
CA VAL A 10 -11.75 -9.89 -6.81
C VAL A 10 -10.92 -9.70 -5.53
N ALA A 11 -10.18 -8.59 -5.43
CA ALA A 11 -9.40 -8.24 -4.25
C ALA A 11 -10.29 -8.06 -3.00
N ASP A 12 -11.43 -7.36 -3.14
CA ASP A 12 -12.38 -7.13 -2.04
C ASP A 12 -13.03 -8.44 -1.60
N LEU A 13 -13.36 -9.32 -2.55
CA LEU A 13 -13.92 -10.64 -2.27
C LEU A 13 -12.93 -11.50 -1.48
N VAL A 14 -11.66 -11.53 -1.89
CA VAL A 14 -10.59 -12.24 -1.21
C VAL A 14 -10.41 -11.71 0.21
N GLN A 15 -10.35 -10.38 0.37
CA GLN A 15 -10.22 -9.76 1.68
C GLN A 15 -11.38 -10.14 2.60
N HIS A 16 -12.62 -10.05 2.12
CA HIS A 16 -13.81 -10.37 2.89
C HIS A 16 -13.82 -11.84 3.35
N VAL A 17 -13.56 -12.78 2.43
CA VAL A 17 -13.58 -14.23 2.74
C VAL A 17 -12.45 -14.61 3.70
N CYS A 18 -11.24 -14.05 3.52
CA CYS A 18 -10.11 -14.30 4.41
C CYS A 18 -10.33 -13.71 5.81
N GLN A 19 -10.95 -12.54 5.92
CA GLN A 19 -11.29 -11.93 7.22
C GLN A 19 -12.35 -12.73 7.98
N ASP A 20 -13.31 -13.30 7.27
CA ASP A 20 -14.32 -14.20 7.83
C ASP A 20 -13.75 -15.55 8.29
N ASN A 21 -12.49 -15.86 7.93
CA ASN A 21 -11.77 -17.08 8.30
C ASN A 21 -12.52 -18.38 7.93
N LYS A 22 -13.26 -18.35 6.82
CA LYS A 22 -14.06 -19.48 6.33
C LYS A 22 -13.26 -20.35 5.35
N THR A 23 -13.60 -21.64 5.31
CA THR A 23 -13.24 -22.50 4.20
C THR A 23 -14.27 -22.33 3.09
N ALA A 24 -13.83 -21.96 1.90
CA ALA A 24 -14.72 -21.63 0.79
C ALA A 24 -14.03 -21.77 -0.56
N LYS A 25 -14.84 -21.78 -1.63
CA LYS A 25 -14.41 -21.69 -3.02
C LYS A 25 -15.10 -20.50 -3.68
N LEU A 26 -14.32 -19.57 -4.20
CA LEU A 26 -14.80 -18.52 -5.10
C LEU A 26 -14.66 -19.03 -6.52
N ILE A 27 -15.73 -18.91 -7.30
CA ILE A 27 -15.80 -19.22 -8.72
C ILE A 27 -16.06 -17.90 -9.43
N ILE A 28 -15.28 -17.62 -10.48
CA ILE A 28 -15.44 -16.42 -11.29
C ILE A 28 -15.61 -16.86 -12.75
N GLU A 29 -16.69 -16.40 -13.38
CA GLU A 29 -17.03 -16.68 -14.76
C GLU A 29 -16.98 -15.38 -15.59
N ARG A 30 -16.17 -15.40 -16.65
CA ARG A 30 -16.02 -14.26 -17.57
C ARG A 30 -15.83 -14.77 -19.00
N ASN A 31 -16.68 -14.32 -19.92
CA ASN A 31 -16.62 -14.69 -21.35
C ASN A 31 -16.57 -16.21 -21.61
N GLY A 32 -17.26 -17.01 -20.80
CA GLY A 32 -17.28 -18.47 -20.88
C GLY A 32 -16.07 -19.17 -20.22
N ASN A 33 -15.06 -18.42 -19.78
CA ASN A 33 -13.96 -18.96 -19.00
C ASN A 33 -14.33 -19.00 -17.52
N HIS A 34 -13.82 -20.02 -16.83
CA HIS A 34 -14.05 -20.24 -15.41
C HIS A 34 -12.72 -20.23 -14.67
N ALA A 35 -12.66 -19.46 -13.59
CA ALA A 35 -11.55 -19.49 -12.65
C ALA A 35 -12.06 -19.84 -11.25
N SER A 36 -11.19 -20.42 -10.43
CA SER A 36 -11.53 -20.72 -9.05
C SER A 36 -10.41 -20.38 -8.07
N VAL A 37 -10.79 -19.88 -6.89
CA VAL A 37 -9.90 -19.58 -5.77
C VAL A 37 -10.43 -20.31 -4.54
N TYR A 38 -9.54 -21.02 -3.83
CA TYR A 38 -9.89 -21.76 -2.63
C TYR A 38 -9.28 -21.08 -1.41
N PHE A 39 -10.08 -21.06 -0.35
CA PHE A 39 -9.77 -20.41 0.92
C PHE A 39 -9.82 -21.43 2.03
N ALA A 40 -8.88 -21.34 2.96
CA ALA A 40 -8.91 -22.11 4.20
C ALA A 40 -8.12 -21.37 5.29
N SER A 41 -8.64 -21.39 6.53
CA SER A 41 -7.98 -20.79 7.70
C SER A 41 -7.49 -19.34 7.48
N GLY A 42 -8.32 -18.52 6.82
CA GLY A 42 -8.04 -17.11 6.59
C GLY A 42 -6.95 -16.86 5.54
N LYS A 43 -6.67 -17.85 4.69
CA LYS A 43 -5.67 -17.79 3.63
C LYS A 43 -6.28 -18.18 2.28
N VAL A 44 -5.65 -17.71 1.22
CA VAL A 44 -5.79 -18.28 -0.13
C VAL A 44 -4.82 -19.44 -0.23
N VAL A 45 -5.33 -20.66 -0.46
CA VAL A 45 -4.51 -21.88 -0.46
C VAL A 45 -4.29 -22.45 -1.86
N HIS A 46 -5.18 -22.14 -2.80
CA HIS A 46 -5.07 -22.58 -4.18
C HIS A 46 -5.86 -21.65 -5.10
N ALA A 47 -5.43 -21.55 -6.35
CA ALA A 47 -6.17 -20.89 -7.41
C ALA A 47 -5.93 -21.62 -8.72
N SER A 48 -6.91 -21.60 -9.61
CA SER A 48 -6.80 -22.22 -10.94
C SER A 48 -7.57 -21.43 -11.98
N PHE A 49 -6.97 -21.29 -13.16
CA PHE A 49 -7.56 -20.64 -14.32
C PHE A 49 -6.90 -21.20 -15.59
N ALA A 50 -7.72 -21.68 -16.54
CA ALA A 50 -7.23 -22.38 -17.73
C ALA A 50 -6.21 -23.49 -17.38
N ASP A 51 -5.01 -23.46 -17.96
CA ASP A 51 -3.93 -24.41 -17.70
C ASP A 51 -2.98 -23.96 -16.56
N GLU A 52 -3.27 -22.84 -15.90
CA GLU A 52 -2.46 -22.30 -14.83
C GLU A 52 -3.06 -22.58 -13.45
N GLN A 53 -2.17 -22.75 -12.47
CA GLN A 53 -2.52 -22.98 -11.07
C GLN A 53 -1.60 -22.19 -10.14
N GLY A 54 -2.07 -21.94 -8.92
CA GLY A 54 -1.30 -21.23 -7.90
C GLY A 54 -1.31 -19.71 -8.10
N GLU A 55 -0.22 -19.05 -7.70
CA GLU A 55 -0.16 -17.59 -7.66
C GLU A 55 -0.38 -16.94 -9.03
N GLU A 56 0.15 -17.54 -10.11
CA GLU A 56 0.00 -16.99 -11.48
C GLU A 56 -1.47 -16.96 -11.93
N ALA A 57 -2.21 -18.05 -11.72
CA ALA A 57 -3.64 -18.09 -11.98
C ALA A 57 -4.39 -17.03 -11.16
N PHE A 58 -4.02 -16.85 -9.88
CA PHE A 58 -4.62 -15.85 -9.01
C PHE A 58 -4.37 -14.43 -9.51
N PHE A 59 -3.15 -14.10 -9.95
CA PHE A 59 -2.84 -12.76 -10.47
C PHE A 59 -3.61 -12.42 -11.75
N GLN A 60 -3.83 -13.41 -12.63
CA GLN A 60 -4.66 -13.20 -13.82
C GLN A 60 -6.11 -12.84 -13.46
N MET A 61 -6.67 -13.45 -12.42
CA MET A 61 -8.01 -13.15 -11.94
C MET A 61 -8.11 -11.76 -11.32
N LEU A 62 -7.06 -11.28 -10.64
CA LEU A 62 -7.05 -9.93 -10.06
C LEU A 62 -7.18 -8.83 -11.11
N ALA A 63 -6.76 -9.09 -12.36
CA ALA A 63 -6.88 -8.14 -13.46
C ALA A 63 -8.29 -8.09 -14.09
N TRP A 64 -9.27 -8.86 -13.58
CA TRP A 64 -10.61 -8.86 -14.15
C TRP A 64 -11.49 -7.77 -13.52
N GLU A 65 -12.00 -6.89 -14.38
CA GLU A 65 -12.89 -5.78 -14.00
C GLU A 65 -14.39 -6.14 -14.16
N ASP A 66 -14.69 -7.25 -14.83
CA ASP A 66 -16.05 -7.72 -15.09
C ASP A 66 -16.14 -9.25 -15.02
N GLY A 67 -17.32 -9.76 -14.69
CA GLY A 67 -17.58 -11.20 -14.58
C GLY A 67 -18.62 -11.51 -13.50
N LYS A 68 -19.24 -12.69 -13.59
CA LYS A 68 -20.11 -13.20 -12.52
C LYS A 68 -19.27 -13.97 -11.52
N PHE A 69 -19.47 -13.76 -10.23
CA PHE A 69 -18.83 -14.58 -9.21
C PHE A 69 -19.86 -15.36 -8.39
N THR A 70 -19.43 -16.51 -7.88
CA THR A 70 -20.17 -17.36 -6.95
C THR A 70 -19.23 -17.83 -5.85
N LEU A 71 -19.61 -17.60 -4.60
CA LEU A 71 -18.91 -18.10 -3.41
C LEU A 71 -19.67 -19.28 -2.81
N GLU A 72 -19.01 -20.43 -2.77
CA GLU A 72 -19.48 -21.68 -2.19
C GLU A 72 -18.76 -21.91 -0.85
N ASN A 73 -19.51 -22.06 0.24
CA ASN A 73 -18.95 -22.31 1.57
C ASN A 73 -18.66 -23.80 1.78
N ASP A 74 -17.75 -24.10 2.71
CA ASP A 74 -17.40 -25.45 3.17
C ASP A 74 -16.81 -26.37 2.07
N VAL A 75 -16.34 -25.78 0.98
CA VAL A 75 -15.64 -26.48 -0.10
C VAL A 75 -14.14 -26.54 0.19
N GLN A 76 -13.59 -27.75 0.29
CA GLN A 76 -12.16 -27.96 0.53
C GLN A 76 -11.34 -27.75 -0.74
N SER A 77 -10.11 -27.27 -0.57
CA SER A 77 -9.15 -27.16 -1.67
C SER A 77 -8.68 -28.54 -2.11
N PRO A 78 -8.63 -28.84 -3.43
CA PRO A 78 -8.08 -30.11 -3.92
C PRO A 78 -6.57 -30.20 -3.70
N GLU A 79 -5.88 -29.07 -3.72
CA GLU A 79 -4.43 -28.95 -3.57
C GLU A 79 -4.07 -27.69 -2.77
N GLU A 80 -2.81 -27.57 -2.33
CA GLU A 80 -2.28 -26.34 -1.73
C GLU A 80 -1.09 -25.86 -2.55
N THR A 81 -1.34 -24.90 -3.44
CA THR A 81 -0.32 -24.38 -4.37
C THR A 81 0.13 -22.96 -4.05
N ILE A 82 -0.48 -22.32 -3.05
CA ILE A 82 -0.20 -20.94 -2.65
C ILE A 82 0.21 -20.91 -1.18
N GLN A 83 1.39 -20.36 -0.90
CA GLN A 83 1.97 -20.27 0.45
C GLN A 83 2.09 -18.83 0.95
N ARG A 84 2.06 -17.84 0.05
CA ARG A 84 2.11 -16.42 0.37
C ARG A 84 0.84 -15.99 1.13
N SER A 85 0.95 -14.98 2.00
CA SER A 85 -0.22 -14.40 2.64
C SER A 85 -1.15 -13.78 1.59
N TRP A 86 -2.46 -13.80 1.85
CA TRP A 86 -3.45 -13.21 0.94
C TRP A 86 -3.15 -11.72 0.68
N SER A 87 -2.68 -10.98 1.70
CA SER A 87 -2.25 -9.58 1.56
C SER A 87 -1.03 -9.43 0.63
N GLY A 88 -0.08 -10.36 0.70
CA GLY A 88 1.10 -10.38 -0.17
C GLY A 88 0.77 -10.78 -1.60
N LEU A 89 -0.29 -11.57 -1.82
CA LEU A 89 -0.80 -11.86 -3.16
C LEU A 89 -1.46 -10.63 -3.77
N LEU A 90 -2.27 -9.88 -3.01
CA LEU A 90 -2.89 -8.65 -3.51
C LEU A 90 -1.84 -7.59 -3.87
N LEU A 91 -0.81 -7.42 -3.03
CA LEU A 91 0.27 -6.47 -3.28
C LEU A 91 1.10 -6.86 -4.52
N GLU A 92 1.46 -8.14 -4.66
CA GLU A 92 2.18 -8.62 -5.84
C GLU A 92 1.32 -8.54 -7.10
N GLY A 93 0.02 -8.82 -7.00
CA GLY A 93 -0.93 -8.64 -8.09
C GLY A 93 -1.01 -7.19 -8.57
N ALA A 94 -1.08 -6.24 -7.63
CA ALA A 94 -1.05 -4.80 -7.95
C ALA A 94 0.27 -4.41 -8.63
N ARG A 95 1.43 -4.83 -8.09
CA ARG A 95 2.75 -4.58 -8.69
C ARG A 95 2.84 -5.11 -10.13
N ARG A 96 2.36 -6.34 -10.36
CA ARG A 96 2.39 -6.98 -11.69
C ARG A 96 1.42 -6.33 -12.67
N PHE A 97 0.27 -5.88 -12.20
CA PHE A 97 -0.67 -5.13 -13.02
C PHE A 97 -0.06 -3.82 -13.52
N ASP A 98 0.65 -3.09 -12.64
CA ASP A 98 1.38 -1.87 -13.00
C ASP A 98 2.55 -2.14 -13.97
N GLU A 99 3.29 -3.24 -13.79
CA GLU A 99 4.45 -3.60 -14.62
C GLU A 99 4.07 -4.14 -16.00
N SER A 100 2.99 -4.93 -16.10
CA SER A 100 2.51 -5.52 -17.37
C SER A 100 1.90 -4.47 -18.31
N GLN A 101 1.40 -3.36 -17.76
CA GLN A 101 0.97 -2.17 -18.51
C GLN A 101 2.16 -1.35 -19.07
N GLN A 102 3.39 -1.56 -18.59
CA GLN A 102 4.59 -0.81 -19.03
C GLN A 102 5.42 -1.48 -20.13
N SER A 103 5.15 -2.75 -20.49
CA SER A 103 5.98 -3.50 -21.45
C SER A 103 5.51 -3.45 -22.91
N ALA A 104 4.42 -2.75 -23.22
CA ALA A 104 4.00 -2.52 -24.60
C ALA A 104 3.83 -1.01 -24.87
N ILE A 105 4.63 -0.52 -25.82
CA ILE A 105 4.54 0.77 -26.52
C ILE A 105 5.42 1.88 -25.94
N ALA A 106 6.62 1.98 -26.53
CA ALA A 106 7.26 3.26 -26.76
C ALA A 106 6.31 4.19 -27.55
N ILE A 107 6.22 5.44 -27.09
CA ILE A 107 5.65 6.63 -27.76
C ILE A 107 4.12 6.85 -27.59
N ASP A 108 3.85 7.82 -26.71
CA ASP A 108 2.86 8.91 -26.80
C ASP A 108 1.39 8.70 -26.33
N THR A 109 1.12 9.39 -25.21
CA THR A 109 -0.15 9.95 -24.66
C THR A 109 -1.48 9.20 -24.78
N LYS A 110 -2.03 8.78 -23.61
CA LYS A 110 -3.35 9.19 -23.07
C LYS A 110 -3.70 8.60 -21.68
N GLU A 111 -3.57 9.45 -20.65
CA GLU A 111 -4.51 9.71 -19.52
C GLU A 111 -5.02 8.52 -18.66
N THR A 112 -4.18 7.82 -17.87
CA THR A 112 -3.92 7.87 -16.39
C THR A 112 -5.09 8.08 -15.40
N PRO A 113 -5.05 7.54 -14.15
CA PRO A 113 -5.89 8.09 -13.07
C PRO A 113 -5.39 9.52 -12.79
N MET A 114 -5.98 10.48 -13.49
CA MET A 114 -5.51 11.87 -13.57
C MET A 114 -5.60 12.62 -12.23
N ALA A 115 -6.26 12.02 -11.22
CA ALA A 115 -6.30 12.53 -9.85
C ALA A 115 -5.05 12.13 -9.04
N THR A 116 -4.60 10.87 -9.11
CA THR A 116 -3.51 10.37 -8.26
C THR A 116 -2.14 10.82 -8.74
N LYS A 117 -1.91 10.86 -10.07
CA LYS A 117 -0.65 11.33 -10.66
C LYS A 117 -0.45 12.84 -10.45
N LYS A 118 -1.54 13.61 -10.58
CA LYS A 118 -1.55 15.03 -10.24
C LYS A 118 -1.30 15.25 -8.74
N LYS A 119 -1.86 14.41 -7.87
CA LYS A 119 -1.67 14.52 -6.41
C LYS A 119 -0.23 14.18 -5.99
N SER A 120 0.37 13.12 -6.53
CA SER A 120 1.77 12.78 -6.26
C SER A 120 2.74 13.82 -6.81
N GLU A 121 2.44 14.39 -7.99
CA GLU A 121 3.21 15.50 -8.57
C GLU A 121 3.09 16.77 -7.71
N LEU A 122 1.88 17.15 -7.29
CA LEU A 122 1.64 18.29 -6.39
C LEU A 122 2.31 18.10 -5.01
N LEU A 123 2.22 16.90 -4.43
CA LEU A 123 2.90 16.56 -3.18
C LEU A 123 4.41 16.65 -3.37
N SER A 124 4.96 16.15 -4.49
CA SER A 124 6.39 16.22 -4.78
C SER A 124 6.87 17.66 -4.95
N GLU A 125 6.13 18.50 -5.67
CA GLU A 125 6.43 19.93 -5.84
C GLU A 125 6.36 20.68 -4.49
N ALA A 126 5.31 20.45 -3.71
CA ALA A 126 5.14 21.06 -2.40
C ALA A 126 6.24 20.63 -1.43
N LEU A 127 6.54 19.33 -1.36
CA LEU A 127 7.59 18.77 -0.50
C LEU A 127 8.96 19.33 -0.88
N LYS A 128 9.24 19.46 -2.18
CA LYS A 128 10.47 20.08 -2.68
C LYS A 128 10.57 21.54 -2.28
N GLY A 129 9.53 22.34 -2.49
CA GLY A 129 9.51 23.75 -2.10
C GLY A 129 9.69 23.95 -0.60
N LEU A 130 9.04 23.11 0.21
CA LEU A 130 9.17 23.11 1.67
C LEU A 130 10.61 22.80 2.12
N LEU A 131 11.25 21.80 1.51
CA LEU A 131 12.62 21.41 1.83
C LEU A 131 13.66 22.46 1.39
N GLU A 132 13.43 23.18 0.28
CA GLU A 132 14.31 24.26 -0.15
C GLU A 132 14.35 25.44 0.84
N THR A 133 13.28 25.62 1.61
CA THR A 133 13.20 26.66 2.65
C THR A 133 13.62 26.20 4.05
N SER A 134 13.86 24.90 4.22
CA SER A 134 14.08 24.26 5.50
C SER A 134 15.56 24.13 5.83
N ALA A 135 15.94 24.48 7.06
CA ALA A 135 17.28 24.25 7.58
C ALA A 135 17.35 23.01 8.49
N ASP A 136 16.25 22.61 9.14
CA ASP A 136 16.24 21.52 10.11
C ASP A 136 15.86 20.17 9.49
N ILE A 137 15.13 20.18 8.36
CA ILE A 137 14.73 18.98 7.61
C ILE A 137 15.57 18.87 6.33
N THR A 138 16.37 17.82 6.22
CA THR A 138 17.28 17.56 5.07
C THR A 138 16.70 16.60 4.05
N GLY A 139 15.63 15.90 4.42
CA GLY A 139 14.88 15.08 3.49
C GLY A 139 13.51 14.78 4.03
N ALA A 140 12.56 14.52 3.15
CA ALA A 140 11.23 14.10 3.56
C ALA A 140 10.60 13.14 2.57
N ALA A 141 9.56 12.44 3.04
CA ALA A 141 8.71 11.60 2.21
C ALA A 141 7.25 11.66 2.70
N VAL A 142 6.33 11.44 1.76
CA VAL A 142 4.92 11.15 2.03
C VAL A 142 4.69 9.68 1.69
N VAL A 143 4.24 8.91 2.68
CA VAL A 143 4.17 7.44 2.60
C VAL A 143 2.79 6.99 3.05
N GLY A 144 2.19 6.02 2.37
CA GLY A 144 0.96 5.37 2.79
C GLY A 144 1.18 4.46 4.00
N VAL A 145 0.10 4.18 4.73
CA VAL A 145 0.13 3.18 5.82
C VAL A 145 0.47 1.77 5.32
N ASP A 146 0.34 1.54 4.02
CA ASP A 146 0.74 0.33 3.29
C ASP A 146 2.23 0.31 2.88
N GLY A 147 2.95 1.40 3.10
CA GLY A 147 4.36 1.56 2.70
C GLY A 147 4.56 2.09 1.28
N LEU A 148 3.48 2.41 0.55
CA LEU A 148 3.58 3.02 -0.76
C LEU A 148 4.11 4.45 -0.63
N VAL A 149 5.08 4.80 -1.45
CA VAL A 149 5.71 6.11 -1.41
C VAL A 149 5.02 7.04 -2.41
N TYR A 150 4.32 8.05 -1.91
CA TYR A 150 3.60 9.04 -2.75
C TYR A 150 4.52 10.12 -3.30
N SER A 151 5.50 10.55 -2.50
CA SER A 151 6.53 11.51 -2.91
C SER A 151 7.73 11.39 -1.99
N THR A 152 8.94 11.53 -2.52
CA THR A 152 10.16 11.68 -1.70
C THR A 152 11.02 12.80 -2.21
N ASN A 153 11.77 13.37 -1.28
CA ASN A 153 12.94 14.17 -1.57
C ASN A 153 13.91 13.95 -0.42
N ILE A 154 14.71 12.89 -0.53
CA ILE A 154 15.69 12.47 0.46
C ILE A 154 17.08 12.43 -0.18
N PRO A 155 18.18 12.52 0.60
CA PRO A 155 19.52 12.36 0.07
C PRO A 155 19.75 10.94 -0.50
N GLN A 156 19.54 10.76 -1.81
CA GLN A 156 19.60 9.45 -2.50
C GLN A 156 20.98 8.77 -2.44
N LYS A 157 22.05 9.47 -2.05
CA LYS A 157 23.37 8.86 -1.82
C LYS A 157 23.44 8.02 -0.54
N THR A 158 22.53 8.25 0.40
CA THR A 158 22.59 7.66 1.75
C THR A 158 21.32 6.90 2.12
N LEU A 159 20.18 7.20 1.49
CA LEU A 159 18.91 6.51 1.75
C LEU A 159 18.24 6.04 0.46
N ASP A 160 17.67 4.84 0.54
CA ASP A 160 16.79 4.25 -0.46
C ASP A 160 15.32 4.62 -0.15
N GLU A 161 14.61 5.13 -1.15
CA GLU A 161 13.21 5.55 -1.05
C GLU A 161 12.29 4.39 -0.62
N ASN A 162 12.53 3.18 -1.14
CA ASN A 162 11.77 1.98 -0.76
C ASN A 162 12.04 1.59 0.69
N MET A 163 13.26 1.80 1.18
CA MET A 163 13.60 1.56 2.58
C MET A 163 12.92 2.57 3.51
N VAL A 164 12.83 3.84 3.11
CA VAL A 164 12.09 4.86 3.86
C VAL A 164 10.61 4.52 3.94
N GLY A 165 10.00 4.11 2.81
CA GLY A 165 8.59 3.70 2.78
C GLY A 165 8.30 2.50 3.70
N ALA A 166 9.03 1.40 3.51
CA ALA A 166 8.86 0.18 4.27
C ALA A 166 9.13 0.36 5.77
N SER A 167 10.21 1.06 6.13
CA SER A 167 10.56 1.31 7.54
C SER A 167 9.49 2.15 8.22
N SER A 168 9.00 3.19 7.55
CA SER A 168 8.00 4.11 8.11
C SER A 168 6.66 3.43 8.34
N ALA A 169 6.21 2.58 7.42
CA ALA A 169 4.99 1.78 7.58
C ALA A 169 5.12 0.79 8.76
N ALA A 170 6.27 0.12 8.90
CA ALA A 170 6.52 -0.79 10.02
C ALA A 170 6.53 -0.05 11.37
N ILE A 171 7.21 1.10 11.44
CA ILE A 171 7.26 1.97 12.61
C ILE A 171 5.86 2.44 13.00
N LEU A 172 5.06 2.91 12.03
CA LEU A 172 3.68 3.31 12.27
C LEU A 172 2.87 2.15 12.84
N GLY A 173 2.88 1.00 12.17
CA GLY A 173 2.08 -0.15 12.58
C GLY A 173 2.40 -0.59 14.01
N LEU A 174 3.68 -0.58 14.39
CA LEU A 174 4.09 -0.84 15.77
C LEU A 174 3.65 0.27 16.74
N SER A 175 3.74 1.53 16.34
CA SER A 175 3.40 2.68 17.17
C SER A 175 1.90 2.79 17.45
N VAL A 176 1.05 2.59 16.43
CA VAL A 176 -0.42 2.56 16.57
C VAL A 176 -0.85 1.41 17.48
N ARG A 177 -0.28 0.21 17.29
CA ARG A 177 -0.58 -0.92 18.19
C ARG A 177 -0.14 -0.64 19.62
N SER A 178 1.06 -0.10 19.81
CA SER A 178 1.60 0.17 21.15
C SER A 178 0.80 1.24 21.88
N THR A 179 0.39 2.31 21.18
CA THR A 179 -0.42 3.38 21.77
C THR A 179 -1.81 2.87 22.17
N GLY A 180 -2.45 2.03 21.36
CA GLY A 180 -3.69 1.35 21.72
C GLY A 180 -3.55 0.38 22.89
N GLN A 181 -2.55 -0.50 22.87
CA GLN A 181 -2.33 -1.52 23.90
C GLN A 181 -1.93 -0.95 25.27
N LEU A 182 -1.23 0.20 25.27
CA LEU A 182 -0.78 0.88 26.48
C LEU A 182 -1.73 1.99 26.93
N ASP A 183 -2.95 2.04 26.37
CA ASP A 183 -3.99 3.02 26.73
C ASP A 183 -3.47 4.47 26.65
N ARG A 184 -2.74 4.79 25.58
CA ARG A 184 -2.19 6.14 25.30
C ARG A 184 -3.03 6.94 24.31
N GLY A 185 -4.13 6.37 23.83
CA GLY A 185 -4.99 6.97 22.81
C GLY A 185 -4.45 6.81 21.39
N GLU A 186 -4.78 7.76 20.52
CA GLU A 186 -4.39 7.74 19.11
C GLU A 186 -2.90 8.07 18.90
N PHE A 187 -2.29 7.38 17.93
CA PHE A 187 -0.93 7.70 17.50
C PHE A 187 -0.90 9.11 16.88
N ARG A 188 -0.01 9.96 17.40
CA ARG A 188 0.15 11.32 16.90
C ARG A 188 1.43 11.50 16.09
N GLN A 189 2.56 11.07 16.65
CA GLN A 189 3.89 11.22 16.08
C GLN A 189 4.88 10.30 16.78
N THR A 190 6.01 10.00 16.13
CA THR A 190 7.17 9.34 16.75
C THR A 190 8.48 10.00 16.28
N LEU A 191 9.48 9.96 17.17
CA LEU A 191 10.85 10.41 16.92
C LEU A 191 11.78 9.21 17.11
N ILE A 192 12.60 8.93 16.10
CA ILE A 192 13.66 7.92 16.17
C ILE A 192 14.98 8.65 16.04
N GLN A 193 15.87 8.45 17.01
CA GLN A 193 17.18 9.10 17.05
C GLN A 193 18.26 8.08 16.71
N GLY A 194 19.03 8.38 15.67
CA GLY A 194 20.22 7.64 15.28
C GLY A 194 21.49 8.43 15.59
N GLU A 195 22.65 7.79 15.41
CA GLU A 195 23.93 8.44 15.65
C GLU A 195 24.24 9.55 14.63
N ASP A 196 23.65 9.45 13.43
CA ASP A 196 23.90 10.34 12.28
C ASP A 196 22.76 11.33 12.01
N GLY A 197 21.63 11.20 12.70
CA GLY A 197 20.44 12.00 12.41
C GLY A 197 19.19 11.49 13.11
N ASN A 198 18.07 12.18 12.90
CA ASN A 198 16.78 11.78 13.45
C ASN A 198 15.76 11.55 12.33
N ILE A 199 14.78 10.69 12.64
CA ILE A 199 13.60 10.45 11.80
C ILE A 199 12.38 10.88 12.59
N ILE A 200 11.57 11.75 12.00
CA ILE A 200 10.29 12.20 12.54
C ILE A 200 9.19 11.59 11.67
N VAL A 201 8.30 10.80 12.26
CA VAL A 201 7.14 10.25 11.55
C VAL A 201 5.88 10.80 12.19
N THR A 202 5.00 11.39 11.39
CA THR A 202 3.72 11.95 11.84
C THR A 202 2.60 11.55 10.90
N ALA A 203 1.41 11.31 11.44
CA ALA A 203 0.23 11.12 10.61
C ALA A 203 -0.09 12.43 9.87
N LEU A 204 -0.38 12.32 8.56
CA LEU A 204 -0.99 13.40 7.77
C LEU A 204 -2.51 13.24 7.85
N ASP A 205 -3.01 12.08 7.42
CA ASP A 205 -4.42 11.70 7.52
C ASP A 205 -4.56 10.23 7.99
N THR A 206 -5.72 9.60 7.76
CA THR A 206 -5.96 8.21 8.15
C THR A 206 -5.15 7.19 7.34
N ASN A 207 -4.64 7.57 6.17
CA ASN A 207 -4.06 6.67 5.17
C ASN A 207 -2.62 7.05 4.78
N THR A 208 -2.11 8.21 5.20
CA THR A 208 -0.82 8.75 4.80
C THR A 208 -0.04 9.34 5.98
N LEU A 209 1.28 9.30 5.83
CA LEU A 209 2.28 9.69 6.79
C LEU A 209 3.25 10.68 6.16
N PHE A 210 3.69 11.63 6.97
CA PHE A 210 4.88 12.40 6.68
C PHE A 210 6.07 11.79 7.41
N VAL A 211 7.18 11.67 6.70
CA VAL A 211 8.47 11.21 7.21
C VAL A 211 9.48 12.32 6.97
N GLY A 212 10.02 12.89 8.04
CA GLY A 212 11.09 13.89 7.98
C GLY A 212 12.41 13.30 8.46
N ILE A 213 13.48 13.63 7.75
CA ILE A 213 14.86 13.29 8.09
C ILE A 213 15.56 14.57 8.51
N THR A 214 16.22 14.54 9.65
CA THR A 214 16.98 15.66 10.19
C THR A 214 18.43 15.27 10.41
N PRO A 215 19.37 16.24 10.36
CA PRO A 215 20.70 16.07 10.91
C PRO A 215 20.68 15.72 12.40
N LYS A 216 21.81 15.26 12.91
CA LYS A 216 22.00 14.93 14.33
C LYS A 216 21.81 16.14 15.24
N GLU A 217 22.49 17.24 14.92
CA GLU A 217 22.54 18.44 15.75
C GLU A 217 21.51 19.47 15.27
N ILE A 218 20.26 19.28 15.68
CA ILE A 218 19.17 20.22 15.43
C ILE A 218 18.42 20.56 16.73
N ASN A 219 17.71 21.68 16.72
CA ASN A 219 16.74 21.96 17.76
C ASN A 219 15.44 21.20 17.47
N LEU A 220 15.20 20.09 18.18
CA LEU A 220 14.00 19.27 17.99
C LEU A 220 12.69 20.06 18.12
N GLY A 221 12.66 21.10 18.97
CA GLY A 221 11.48 21.97 19.10
C GLY A 221 11.20 22.77 17.83
N MET A 222 12.24 23.27 17.17
CA MET A 222 12.14 23.97 15.88
C MET A 222 11.76 23.00 14.76
N ALA A 223 12.41 21.84 14.69
CA ALA A 223 12.08 20.83 13.71
C ALA A 223 10.62 20.34 13.84
N PHE A 224 10.11 20.14 15.06
CA PHE A 224 8.68 19.81 15.25
C PHE A 224 7.74 20.93 14.86
N ALA A 225 8.12 22.20 15.08
CA ALA A 225 7.32 23.34 14.64
C ALA A 225 7.29 23.45 13.12
N GLU A 226 8.44 23.23 12.47
CA GLU A 226 8.58 23.22 11.01
C GLU A 226 7.81 22.06 10.38
N VAL A 227 7.98 20.83 10.89
CA VAL A 227 7.21 19.66 10.44
C VAL A 227 5.71 19.92 10.54
N ARG A 228 5.23 20.59 11.59
CA ARG A 228 3.80 20.95 11.69
C ARG A 228 3.37 21.90 10.58
N GLY A 229 4.17 22.91 10.27
CA GLY A 229 3.92 23.81 9.14
C GLY A 229 3.91 23.09 7.79
N MET A 230 4.85 22.15 7.59
CA MET A 230 4.90 21.31 6.40
C MET A 230 3.64 20.42 6.29
N VAL A 231 3.25 19.77 7.38
CA VAL A 231 2.04 18.94 7.46
C VAL A 231 0.79 19.74 7.11
N ASP A 232 0.62 20.93 7.70
CA ASP A 232 -0.53 21.79 7.44
C ASP A 232 -0.64 22.17 5.95
N GLN A 233 0.49 22.38 5.27
CA GLN A 233 0.51 22.66 3.83
C GLN A 233 0.21 21.41 2.99
N LEU A 234 0.83 20.28 3.31
CA LEU A 234 0.62 19.01 2.58
C LEU A 234 -0.83 18.52 2.70
N LEU A 235 -1.47 18.76 3.85
CA LEU A 235 -2.89 18.47 4.07
C LEU A 235 -3.83 19.24 3.16
N THR A 236 -3.42 20.38 2.58
CA THR A 236 -4.24 21.10 1.59
C THR A 236 -4.29 20.42 0.23
N ILE A 237 -3.38 19.47 0.00
CA ILE A 237 -3.25 18.69 -1.24
C ILE A 237 -3.92 17.32 -1.08
N LEU A 238 -4.02 16.82 0.17
CA LEU A 238 -4.62 15.54 0.54
C LEU A 238 -6.15 15.59 0.64
#